data_AF-A0A1Q5SRW0-F1
#
_entry.id   AF-A0A1Q5SRW0-F1
#
_cell.length_a   1.000
_cell.length_b   1.000
_cell.length_c   1.000
_cell.angle_alpha   90.00
_cell.angle_beta   90.00
_cell.angle_gamma   90.00
#
_symmetry.space_group_name_H-M   'P 1'
#
loop_
_entity.id
_entity.type
_entity.pdbx_description
1 polymer ?
#
loop_
_entity_poly.entity_id
_entity_poly.type
_entity_poly.pdbx_seq_one_letter_code
_entity_poly.pdbx_strand_id
1 'polypeptide(L)'
;MTIDKDMTVSDAVLASLAGVSARRIRQLAEDGRLERIGQNKYPLGASIRALLEDAAGSGSELQRQRTRKVAADAERAELEVAKAKGEVAPIAEIERVWETKFAMIRQVMTTIPARVANRIVGEKDERRIKDLLRDEIYDGLMRGAAAEINIGDEDNDDHE
;
A
#
# COMPACT_ATOMS: atom_id res chain seq x y z
N MET A 1 23.81 51.80 0.87
CA MET A 1 24.63 51.14 1.91
C MET A 1 25.11 49.83 1.33
N THR A 2 26.34 49.82 0.82
CA THR A 2 26.94 48.67 0.14
C THR A 2 27.26 47.61 1.19
N ILE A 3 26.60 46.45 1.13
CA ILE A 3 26.92 45.33 2.02
C ILE A 3 28.21 44.71 1.48
N ASP A 4 29.34 45.07 2.09
CA ASP A 4 30.63 44.47 1.76
C ASP A 4 30.66 43.00 2.17
N LYS A 5 31.27 42.16 1.33
CA LYS A 5 31.39 40.70 1.52
C LYS A 5 32.15 40.33 2.81
N ASP A 6 32.93 41.28 3.32
CA ASP A 6 33.77 41.16 4.52
C ASP A 6 33.14 41.81 5.76
N MET A 7 31.88 42.25 5.68
CA MET A 7 31.19 42.81 6.84
C MET A 7 30.99 41.74 7.92
N THR A 8 31.57 41.99 9.10
CA THR A 8 31.42 41.12 10.27
C THR A 8 30.30 41.60 11.17
N VAL A 9 29.48 40.66 11.64
CA VAL A 9 28.34 40.90 12.52
C VAL A 9 28.40 40.01 13.76
N SER A 10 27.74 40.43 14.83
CA SER A 10 27.57 39.61 16.04
C SER A 10 26.46 38.56 15.88
N ASP A 11 26.42 37.58 16.78
CA ASP A 11 25.36 36.57 16.86
C ASP A 11 23.96 37.19 16.97
N ALA A 12 23.79 38.25 17.74
CA ALA A 12 22.53 38.94 17.94
C ALA A 12 22.02 39.64 16.66
N VAL A 13 22.92 40.30 15.92
CA VAL A 13 22.57 40.97 14.67
C VAL A 13 22.26 39.93 13.58
N LEU A 14 23.07 38.88 13.48
CA LEU A 14 22.84 37.78 12.54
C LEU A 14 21.53 37.04 12.84
N ALA A 15 21.23 36.79 14.11
CA ALA A 15 19.98 36.19 14.58
C ALA A 15 18.76 37.03 14.17
N SER A 16 18.82 38.35 14.42
CA SER A 16 17.74 39.27 14.05
C SER A 16 17.52 39.35 12.54
N LEU A 17 18.59 39.29 11.73
CA LEU A 17 18.49 39.34 10.27
C LEU A 17 17.95 38.05 9.66
N ALA A 18 18.36 36.90 10.21
CA ALA A 18 17.95 35.59 9.73
C ALA A 18 16.62 35.10 10.33
N GLY A 19 16.02 35.84 11.27
CA GLY A 19 14.77 35.46 11.92
C GLY A 19 14.90 34.23 12.84
N VAL A 20 16.09 33.96 13.38
CA VAL A 20 16.37 32.82 14.27
C VAL A 20 16.90 33.29 15.61
N SER A 21 16.95 32.42 16.62
CA SER A 21 17.51 32.78 17.92
C SER A 21 19.04 32.85 17.90
N ALA A 22 19.64 33.72 18.72
CA ALA A 22 21.10 33.77 18.89
C ALA A 22 21.69 32.43 19.38
N ARG A 23 20.92 31.66 20.16
CA ARG A 23 21.28 30.29 20.56
C ARG A 23 21.45 29.38 19.34
N ARG A 24 20.55 29.46 18.35
CA ARG A 24 20.64 28.66 17.12
C ARG A 24 21.86 29.03 16.28
N ILE A 25 22.19 30.31 16.19
CA ILE A 25 23.42 30.78 15.52
C ILE A 25 24.68 30.22 16.19
N ARG A 26 24.72 30.21 17.53
CA ARG A 26 25.85 29.62 18.27
C ARG A 26 25.96 28.13 18.04
N GLN A 27 24.84 27.40 18.16
CA GLN A 27 24.77 25.96 17.92
C GLN A 27 25.27 25.60 16.52
N LEU A 28 24.77 26.27 15.47
CA LEU A 28 25.20 25.99 14.10
C LEU A 28 26.69 26.23 13.88
N ALA A 29 27.28 27.18 14.60
CA ALA A 29 28.70 27.44 14.53
C ALA A 29 29.55 26.51 15.42
N GLU A 30 28.98 25.94 16.49
CA GLU A 30 29.59 24.85 17.25
C GLU A 30 29.59 23.55 16.44
N ASP A 31 28.51 23.29 15.71
CA ASP A 31 28.36 22.18 14.77
C ASP A 31 29.22 22.33 13.49
N GLY A 32 30.03 23.39 13.39
CA GLY A 32 30.92 23.68 12.26
C GLY A 32 30.22 24.13 10.97
N ARG A 33 28.92 24.41 11.02
CA ARG A 33 28.08 24.79 9.87
C ARG A 33 28.08 26.30 9.59
N LEU A 34 28.53 27.10 10.56
CA LEU A 34 28.75 28.53 10.43
C LEU A 34 30.20 28.87 10.77
N GLU A 35 30.85 29.62 9.88
CA GLU A 35 32.22 30.08 10.07
C GLU A 35 32.29 31.25 11.06
N ARG A 36 33.25 31.21 11.99
CA ARG A 36 33.53 32.28 12.95
C ARG A 36 34.91 32.85 12.68
N ILE A 37 35.00 34.17 12.51
CA ILE A 37 36.27 34.89 12.31
C ILE A 37 36.89 35.29 13.66
N GLY A 38 36.09 35.34 14.72
CA GLY A 38 36.55 35.61 16.08
C GLY A 38 35.45 35.41 17.12
N GLN A 39 35.74 35.72 18.39
CA GLN A 39 34.76 35.62 19.46
C GLN A 39 33.57 36.54 19.16
N ASN A 40 32.39 35.95 19.01
CA ASN A 40 31.15 36.62 18.62
C ASN A 40 31.25 37.46 17.33
N LYS A 41 32.00 36.97 16.32
CA LYS A 41 32.14 37.65 15.02
C LYS A 41 31.95 36.67 13.86
N TYR A 42 30.98 36.98 13.01
CA TYR A 42 30.56 36.17 11.89
C TYR A 42 30.61 36.96 10.59
N PRO A 43 31.14 36.40 9.48
CA PRO A 43 31.04 37.02 8.16
C PRO A 43 29.59 36.97 7.69
N LEU A 44 28.94 38.12 7.50
CA LEU A 44 27.50 38.18 7.18
C LEU A 44 27.16 37.41 5.90
N GLY A 45 27.92 37.65 4.82
CA GLY A 45 27.63 37.08 3.52
C GLY A 45 27.77 35.55 3.49
N ALA A 46 28.77 34.99 4.15
CA ALA A 46 28.95 33.54 4.24
C ALA A 46 27.92 32.91 5.20
N SER A 47 27.62 33.59 6.31
CA SER A 47 26.67 33.09 7.31
C SER A 47 25.23 33.02 6.78
N ILE A 48 24.78 34.02 6.02
CA ILE A 48 23.44 33.99 5.42
C ILE A 48 23.31 32.84 4.41
N ARG A 49 24.33 32.62 3.55
CA ARG A 49 24.31 31.51 2.58
C ARG A 49 24.21 30.16 3.29
N ALA A 50 25.04 29.93 4.30
CA ALA A 50 25.01 28.70 5.08
C ALA A 50 23.66 28.48 5.80
N LEU A 51 23.02 29.54 6.29
CA LEU A 51 21.69 29.47 6.91
C LEU A 51 20.59 29.10 5.90
N LEU A 52 20.65 29.65 4.68
CA LEU A 52 19.71 29.30 3.61
C LEU A 52 19.89 27.84 3.16
N GLU A 53 21.13 27.36 3.09
CA GLU A 53 21.43 25.96 2.77
C GLU A 53 20.95 25.00 3.88
N ASP A 54 21.11 25.36 5.16
CA ASP A 54 20.57 24.58 6.29
C ASP A 54 19.03 24.49 6.24
N ALA A 55 18.38 25.62 6.01
CA ALA A 55 16.92 25.68 5.91
C ALA A 55 16.39 24.87 4.73
N ALA A 56 17.06 24.94 3.58
CA ALA A 56 16.71 24.19 2.37
C ALA A 56 16.92 22.67 2.55
N GLY A 57 18.02 22.25 3.19
CA GLY A 57 18.35 20.84 3.38
C GLY A 57 17.45 20.13 4.40
N SER A 58 17.23 20.74 5.57
CA SER A 58 16.44 20.14 6.66
C SER A 58 14.93 20.17 6.40
N GLY A 59 14.42 21.23 5.78
CA GLY A 59 13.02 21.33 5.36
C GLY A 59 12.70 20.35 4.23
N SER A 60 13.61 20.15 3.28
CA SER A 60 13.43 19.26 2.13
C SER A 60 13.16 17.81 2.54
N GLU A 61 13.97 17.24 3.43
CA GLU A 61 13.86 15.82 3.76
C GLU A 61 12.61 15.51 4.61
N LEU A 62 12.30 16.34 5.61
CA LEU A 62 11.08 16.19 6.41
C LEU A 62 9.82 16.35 5.56
N GLN A 63 9.82 17.28 4.61
CA GLN A 63 8.70 17.45 3.69
C GLN A 63 8.58 16.26 2.73
N ARG A 64 9.69 15.74 2.18
CA ARG A 64 9.68 14.53 1.35
C ARG A 64 9.10 13.32 2.08
N GLN A 65 9.50 13.10 3.33
CA GLN A 65 8.98 11.99 4.14
C GLN A 65 7.50 12.16 4.46
N ARG A 66 7.06 13.39 4.78
CA ARG A 66 5.63 13.70 4.99
C ARG A 66 4.82 13.45 3.72
N THR A 67 5.28 13.91 2.56
CA THR A 67 4.60 13.67 1.28
C THR A 67 4.49 12.18 0.97
N ARG A 68 5.56 11.40 1.20
CA ARG A 68 5.52 9.93 1.03
C ARG A 68 4.51 9.26 1.96
N LYS A 69 4.48 9.67 3.23
CA LYS A 69 3.51 9.13 4.20
C LYS A 69 2.08 9.43 3.78
N VAL A 70 1.79 10.68 3.41
CA VAL A 70 0.45 11.09 2.96
C VAL A 70 0.03 10.33 1.71
N ALA A 71 0.94 10.10 0.76
CA ALA A 71 0.65 9.29 -0.43
C ALA A 71 0.33 7.83 -0.07
N ALA A 72 1.10 7.20 0.82
CA ALA A 72 0.85 5.83 1.28
C ALA A 72 -0.45 5.71 2.09
N ASP A 73 -0.78 6.71 2.91
CA ASP A 73 -2.03 6.75 3.66
C ASP A 73 -3.24 6.92 2.72
N ALA A 74 -3.09 7.70 1.63
CA ALA A 74 -4.11 7.82 0.59
C ALA A 74 -4.34 6.50 -0.16
N GLU A 75 -3.26 5.82 -0.57
CA GLU A 75 -3.34 4.51 -1.25
C GLU A 75 -4.02 3.46 -0.35
N ARG A 76 -3.70 3.45 0.96
CA ARG A 76 -4.39 2.59 1.93
C ARG A 76 -5.88 2.91 2.02
N ALA A 77 -6.25 4.19 2.08
CA ALA A 77 -7.65 4.58 2.13
C ALA A 77 -8.42 4.18 0.86
N GLU A 78 -7.79 4.29 -0.32
CA GLU A 78 -8.37 3.82 -1.57
C GLU A 78 -8.58 2.29 -1.58
N LEU A 79 -7.61 1.52 -1.09
CA LEU A 79 -7.73 0.06 -0.96
C LEU A 79 -8.84 -0.35 0.01
N GLU A 80 -8.97 0.32 1.15
CA GLU A 80 -10.05 0.03 2.11
C GLU A 80 -11.44 0.36 1.54
N VAL A 81 -11.55 1.46 0.78
CA VAL A 81 -12.79 1.78 0.05
C VAL A 81 -13.10 0.71 -1.01
N ALA A 82 -12.09 0.23 -1.73
CA ALA A 82 -12.27 -0.80 -2.75
C ALA A 82 -12.66 -2.16 -2.14
N LYS A 83 -12.09 -2.53 -0.99
CA LYS A 83 -12.53 -3.70 -0.20
C LYS A 83 -13.99 -3.55 0.24
N ALA A 84 -14.37 -2.40 0.79
CA ALA A 84 -15.73 -2.13 1.25
C ALA A 84 -16.77 -2.19 0.10
N LYS A 85 -16.35 -1.88 -1.13
CA LYS A 85 -17.16 -2.03 -2.34
C LYS A 85 -17.19 -3.46 -2.91
N GLY A 86 -16.37 -4.37 -2.37
CA GLY A 86 -16.21 -5.73 -2.90
C GLY A 86 -15.43 -5.81 -4.21
N GLU A 87 -14.68 -4.77 -4.57
CA GLU A 87 -13.86 -4.73 -5.80
C GLU A 87 -12.49 -5.41 -5.63
N VAL A 88 -12.09 -5.65 -4.38
CA VAL A 88 -10.80 -6.28 -4.01
C VAL A 88 -11.07 -7.38 -2.99
N ALA A 89 -10.60 -8.58 -3.29
CA ALA A 89 -10.61 -9.72 -2.38
C ALA A 89 -9.17 -10.24 -2.19
N PRO A 90 -8.81 -10.74 -0.99
CA PRO A 90 -7.55 -11.43 -0.77
C PRO A 90 -7.37 -12.60 -1.74
N ILE A 91 -6.16 -12.75 -2.28
CA ILE A 91 -5.85 -13.85 -3.21
C ILE A 91 -6.09 -15.21 -2.54
N ALA A 92 -5.76 -15.34 -1.25
CA ALA A 92 -5.98 -16.58 -0.49
C ALA A 92 -7.47 -16.97 -0.42
N GLU A 93 -8.38 -16.00 -0.26
CA GLU A 93 -9.82 -16.27 -0.28
C GLU A 93 -10.28 -16.73 -1.67
N ILE A 94 -9.81 -16.06 -2.72
CA ILE A 94 -10.08 -16.46 -4.11
C ILE A 94 -9.62 -17.91 -4.31
N GLU A 95 -8.38 -18.23 -3.95
CA GLU A 95 -7.83 -19.60 -4.08
C GLU A 95 -8.71 -20.65 -3.37
N ARG A 96 -9.10 -20.41 -2.11
CA ARG A 96 -9.98 -21.31 -1.35
C ARG A 96 -11.33 -21.53 -2.03
N VAL A 97 -11.93 -20.46 -2.58
CA VAL A 97 -13.19 -20.54 -3.33
C VAL A 97 -13.03 -21.38 -4.58
N TRP A 98 -11.97 -21.13 -5.35
CA TRP A 98 -11.69 -21.86 -6.58
C TRP A 98 -11.39 -23.33 -6.32
N GLU A 99 -10.60 -23.65 -5.29
CA GLU A 99 -10.34 -25.03 -4.87
C GLU A 99 -11.64 -25.77 -4.54
N THR A 100 -12.52 -25.12 -3.77
CA THR A 100 -13.84 -25.66 -3.41
C THR A 100 -14.71 -25.89 -4.66
N LYS A 101 -14.77 -24.91 -5.58
CA LYS A 101 -15.52 -25.05 -6.83
C LYS A 101 -14.96 -26.18 -7.71
N PHE A 102 -13.64 -26.32 -7.83
CA PHE A 102 -13.03 -27.41 -8.59
C PHE A 102 -13.24 -28.79 -7.93
N ALA A 103 -13.17 -28.87 -6.61
CA ALA A 103 -13.43 -30.10 -5.87
C ALA A 103 -14.86 -30.61 -6.13
N MET A 104 -15.82 -29.68 -6.16
CA MET A 104 -17.21 -29.95 -6.45
C MET A 104 -17.44 -30.40 -7.90
N ILE A 105 -16.83 -29.72 -8.89
CA ILE A 105 -16.88 -30.15 -10.29
C ILE A 105 -16.34 -31.57 -10.43
N ARG A 106 -15.19 -31.86 -9.80
CA ARG A 106 -14.60 -33.20 -9.79
C ARG A 106 -15.57 -34.24 -9.22
N GLN A 107 -16.26 -33.93 -8.12
CA GLN A 107 -17.25 -34.82 -7.51
C GLN A 107 -18.44 -35.10 -8.44
N VAL A 108 -18.95 -34.08 -9.13
CA VAL A 108 -20.02 -34.25 -10.13
C VAL A 108 -19.54 -35.19 -11.24
N MET A 109 -18.36 -34.93 -11.80
CA MET A 109 -17.81 -35.73 -12.90
C MET A 109 -17.58 -37.20 -12.54
N THR A 110 -17.12 -37.49 -11.32
CA THR A 110 -16.87 -38.87 -10.88
C THR A 110 -18.15 -39.63 -10.52
N THR A 111 -19.23 -38.94 -10.15
CA THR A 111 -20.50 -39.58 -9.75
C THR A 111 -21.44 -39.85 -10.93
N ILE A 112 -21.31 -39.12 -12.04
CA ILE A 112 -22.15 -39.29 -13.23
C ILE A 112 -22.22 -40.75 -13.71
N PRO A 113 -21.10 -41.46 -13.95
CA PRO A 113 -21.15 -42.82 -14.51
C PRO A 113 -22.00 -43.78 -13.68
N ALA A 114 -21.88 -43.72 -12.34
CA ALA A 114 -22.65 -44.56 -11.44
C ALA A 114 -24.16 -44.26 -11.50
N ARG A 115 -24.54 -43.00 -11.71
CA ARG A 115 -25.94 -42.56 -11.74
C ARG A 115 -26.63 -42.85 -13.08
N VAL A 116 -25.90 -42.74 -14.18
CA VAL A 116 -26.44 -42.95 -15.53
C VAL A 116 -26.37 -44.40 -15.99
N ALA A 117 -25.47 -45.22 -15.44
CA ALA A 117 -25.25 -46.60 -15.87
C ALA A 117 -26.56 -47.40 -16.00
N ASN A 118 -27.39 -47.42 -14.95
CA ASN A 118 -28.66 -48.18 -14.96
C ASN A 118 -29.68 -47.65 -15.97
N ARG A 119 -29.58 -46.39 -16.38
CA ARG A 119 -30.48 -45.76 -17.36
C ARG A 119 -30.00 -45.96 -18.80
N ILE A 120 -28.70 -46.20 -18.99
CA ILE A 120 -28.08 -46.44 -20.31
C ILE A 120 -28.10 -47.93 -20.66
N VAL A 121 -28.06 -48.83 -19.67
CA VAL A 121 -28.11 -50.28 -19.91
C VAL A 121 -29.36 -50.66 -20.71
N GLY A 122 -29.16 -51.20 -21.91
CA GLY A 122 -30.23 -51.63 -22.81
C GLY A 122 -30.77 -50.56 -23.76
N GLU A 123 -30.34 -49.30 -23.61
CA GLU A 123 -30.69 -48.22 -24.53
C GLU A 123 -29.85 -48.33 -25.82
N LYS A 124 -30.50 -48.18 -26.98
CA LYS A 124 -29.87 -48.32 -28.31
C LYS A 124 -29.93 -47.04 -29.13
N ASP A 125 -30.75 -46.07 -28.72
CA ASP A 125 -30.79 -44.77 -29.35
C ASP A 125 -29.67 -43.87 -28.82
N GLU A 126 -28.68 -43.60 -29.68
CA GLU A 126 -27.56 -42.71 -29.38
C GLU A 126 -28.02 -41.30 -28.96
N ARG A 127 -29.10 -40.77 -29.56
CA ARG A 127 -29.60 -39.44 -29.20
C ARG A 127 -30.07 -39.42 -27.75
N ARG A 128 -30.83 -40.44 -27.37
CA ARG A 128 -31.36 -40.58 -26.02
C ARG A 128 -30.27 -40.77 -24.97
N ILE A 129 -29.21 -41.50 -25.30
CA ILE A 129 -28.02 -41.64 -24.43
C ILE A 129 -27.34 -40.29 -24.22
N LYS A 130 -27.15 -39.51 -25.30
CA LYS A 130 -26.54 -38.17 -25.23
C LYS A 130 -27.38 -37.20 -24.41
N ASP A 131 -28.69 -37.21 -24.58
CA ASP A 131 -29.60 -36.34 -23.81
C ASP A 131 -29.55 -36.70 -22.32
N LEU A 132 -29.57 -38.00 -21.99
CA LEU A 132 -29.50 -38.47 -20.61
C LEU A 132 -28.20 -38.10 -19.89
N LEU A 133 -27.07 -38.19 -20.60
CA LEU A 133 -25.77 -37.75 -20.08
C LEU A 133 -25.75 -36.23 -19.87
N ARG A 134 -26.29 -35.48 -20.83
CA ARG A 134 -26.35 -34.02 -20.76
C ARG A 134 -27.19 -33.58 -19.56
N ASP A 135 -28.38 -34.15 -19.39
CA ASP A 135 -29.27 -33.83 -18.27
C ASP A 135 -28.59 -34.08 -16.93
N GLU A 136 -27.89 -35.21 -16.76
CA GLU A 136 -27.19 -35.50 -15.51
C GLU A 136 -26.01 -34.55 -15.26
N ILE A 137 -25.26 -34.17 -16.29
CA ILE A 137 -24.18 -33.18 -16.18
C ILE A 137 -24.75 -31.82 -15.74
N TYR A 138 -25.82 -31.35 -16.41
CA TYR A 138 -26.44 -30.08 -16.06
C TYR A 138 -27.00 -30.09 -14.64
N ASP A 139 -27.72 -31.14 -14.25
CA ASP A 139 -28.27 -31.27 -12.90
C ASP A 139 -27.16 -31.33 -11.84
N GLY A 140 -26.08 -32.09 -12.10
CA GLY A 140 -24.92 -32.13 -11.22
C GLY A 140 -24.24 -30.77 -11.04
N LEU A 141 -24.03 -30.02 -12.14
CA LEU A 141 -23.43 -28.68 -12.10
C LEU A 141 -24.35 -27.67 -11.40
N MET A 142 -25.67 -27.74 -11.62
CA MET A 142 -26.64 -26.87 -10.95
C MET A 142 -26.69 -27.12 -9.43
N ARG A 143 -26.71 -28.39 -9.01
CA ARG A 143 -26.66 -28.76 -7.59
C ARG A 143 -25.39 -28.27 -6.92
N GLY A 144 -24.27 -28.33 -7.63
CA GLY A 144 -23.04 -27.76 -7.15
C GLY A 144 -23.05 -26.23 -7.11
N ALA A 145 -23.54 -25.57 -8.15
CA ALA A 145 -23.61 -24.11 -8.19
C ALA A 145 -24.47 -23.53 -7.06
N ALA A 146 -25.55 -24.23 -6.67
CA ALA A 146 -26.44 -23.85 -5.58
C ALA A 146 -25.87 -24.08 -4.17
N ALA A 147 -24.74 -24.79 -4.02
CA ALA A 147 -24.09 -24.92 -2.73
C ALA A 147 -23.45 -23.57 -2.33
N GLU A 148 -24.02 -22.94 -1.31
CA GLU A 148 -23.46 -21.74 -0.69
C GLU A 148 -22.04 -22.07 -0.18
N ILE A 149 -21.04 -21.35 -0.67
CA ILE A 149 -19.69 -21.43 -0.11
C ILE A 149 -19.66 -20.45 1.05
N ASN A 150 -19.75 -20.98 2.26
CA ASN A 150 -19.51 -20.20 3.46
C ASN A 150 -17.99 -20.02 3.62
N ILE A 151 -17.48 -18.89 3.15
CA ILE A 151 -16.12 -18.46 3.46
C ILE A 151 -16.24 -17.86 4.85
N GLY A 152 -15.97 -18.64 5.89
CA GLY A 152 -15.90 -18.09 7.24
C GLY A 152 -14.81 -17.02 7.29
N ASP A 153 -15.09 -15.89 7.93
CA ASP A 153 -14.15 -14.80 8.23
C ASP A 153 -13.09 -15.24 9.27
N GLU A 154 -12.52 -16.44 9.12
CA GLU A 154 -11.44 -16.95 9.95
C GLU A 154 -10.11 -16.53 9.32
N ASP A 155 -9.76 -15.24 9.38
CA ASP A 155 -8.38 -14.73 9.28
C ASP A 155 -8.31 -13.24 9.67
N ASN A 156 -9.13 -12.82 10.65
CA ASN A 156 -8.85 -11.57 11.39
C ASN A 156 -8.03 -11.95 12.64
N ASP A 157 -6.90 -12.62 12.42
CA ASP A 157 -5.88 -12.74 13.46
C ASP A 157 -5.28 -11.34 13.64
N ASP A 158 -5.80 -10.65 14.64
CA ASP A 158 -5.26 -9.44 15.22
C ASP A 158 -3.76 -9.67 15.51
N HIS A 159 -2.90 -9.19 14.61
CA HIS A 159 -1.51 -8.97 14.93
C HIS A 159 -1.42 -7.73 15.84
N GLU A 160 -1.51 -7.98 17.16
CA GLU A 160 -1.05 -7.06 18.22
C GLU A 160 0.46 -6.73 18.09
#